data_AF-A0A962H5A3-F1
#
_entry.id   AF-A0A962H5A3-F1
#
_cell.length_a   1.000
_cell.length_b   1.000
_cell.length_c   1.000
_cell.angle_alpha   90.00
_cell.angle_beta   90.00
_cell.angle_gamma   90.00
#
_symmetry.space_group_name_H-M   'P 1'
#
loop_
_entity.id
_entity.type
_entity.pdbx_description
1 polymer ?
#
loop_
_entity_poly.entity_id
_entity_poly.type
_entity_poly.pdbx_seq_one_letter_code
_entity_poly.pdbx_strand_id
1 'polypeptide(L)'
;MGAELPIGRFLHWEQQTPDQLYLRQRRDGEFVDLTWAEYGDRVRRLATFLQKQCPEPGSRVAIYAKNCADWFIADMAIMLSGHVSVPLYPGVARKSLDYILDHAEVQVAFIGQAEEMAQVLPELPSALITVAIGTQTLPCSWTLDQIYEQHERMEQVPDLPPDHVFTLMYTSGTTGSPKGVMHDLATVAYAVPTFCQMWKMGPEDRFVSYLPLAHAAERIIVEMDSLYCGAVVHFVESQESFVEDLRAIRPTLFFSVPRLWVKFKQGVESRFPPLLLRVLLSLPVVGRRLAMKIRAGLGLDQTTCFITGSAPTPPEVHRWYRRLG
;
A
#
# COMPACT_ATOMS: atom_id res chain seq x y z
N MET A 1 26.67 -1.60 12.73
CA MET A 1 25.87 -0.65 11.94
C MET A 1 24.46 -0.74 12.47
N GLY A 2 23.87 0.37 12.94
CA GLY A 2 22.50 0.37 13.45
C GLY A 2 21.52 0.01 12.33
N ALA A 3 20.36 -0.55 12.68
CA ALA A 3 19.32 -0.83 11.70
C ALA A 3 18.82 0.49 11.08
N GLU A 4 18.76 0.57 9.75
CA GLU A 4 18.26 1.77 9.07
C GLU A 4 16.75 1.87 9.25
N LEU A 5 16.29 2.96 9.87
CA LEU A 5 14.87 3.23 10.07
C LEU A 5 14.19 3.68 8.75
N PRO A 6 12.86 3.51 8.59
CA PRO A 6 12.14 3.87 7.37
C PRO A 6 12.35 5.34 6.94
N ILE A 7 12.35 6.28 7.90
CA ILE A 7 12.62 7.70 7.63
C ILE A 7 14.01 7.88 7.00
N GLY A 8 15.03 7.15 7.48
CA GLY A 8 16.36 7.20 6.90
C GLY A 8 16.40 6.75 5.44
N ARG A 9 15.63 5.70 5.08
CA ARG A 9 15.49 5.24 3.69
C ARG A 9 14.78 6.25 2.81
N PHE A 10 13.70 6.87 3.30
CA PHE A 10 13.02 7.97 2.63
C PHE A 10 13.99 9.12 2.29
N LEU A 11 14.73 9.60 3.29
CA LEU A 11 15.70 10.69 3.12
C LEU A 11 16.84 10.33 2.16
N HIS A 12 17.28 9.06 2.20
CA HIS A 12 18.28 8.55 1.28
C HIS A 12 17.83 8.69 -0.18
N TRP A 13 16.63 8.19 -0.53
CA TRP A 13 16.16 8.24 -1.92
C TRP A 13 15.77 9.65 -2.39
N GLU A 14 15.19 10.46 -1.51
CA GLU A 14 14.92 11.88 -1.79
C GLU A 14 16.21 12.60 -2.20
N GLN A 15 17.35 12.30 -1.56
CA GLN A 15 18.62 12.95 -1.84
C GLN A 15 19.42 12.32 -2.99
N GLN A 16 19.46 10.99 -3.05
CA GLN A 16 20.36 10.27 -3.98
C GLN A 16 19.76 10.06 -5.37
N THR A 17 18.43 9.95 -5.46
CA THR A 17 17.72 9.64 -6.71
C THR A 17 16.49 10.54 -6.89
N PRO A 18 16.61 11.88 -6.76
CA PRO A 18 15.46 12.79 -6.72
C PRO A 18 14.57 12.69 -7.97
N ASP A 19 15.17 12.48 -9.14
CA ASP A 19 14.47 12.44 -10.43
C ASP A 19 13.93 11.04 -10.80
N GLN A 20 14.21 10.02 -9.99
CA GLN A 20 13.69 8.67 -10.25
C GLN A 20 12.22 8.57 -9.85
N LEU A 21 11.44 7.89 -10.70
CA LEU A 21 10.03 7.59 -10.45
C LEU A 21 9.86 6.69 -9.22
N TYR A 22 9.02 7.11 -8.28
CA TYR A 22 8.66 6.30 -7.11
C TYR A 22 7.21 5.83 -7.16
N LEU A 23 6.25 6.72 -7.42
CA LEU A 23 4.82 6.37 -7.43
C LEU A 23 4.23 6.62 -8.82
N ARG A 24 3.50 5.64 -9.34
CA ARG A 24 2.73 5.77 -10.58
C ARG A 24 1.29 5.35 -10.35
N GLN A 25 0.36 6.26 -10.54
CA GLN A 25 -1.07 5.99 -10.38
C GLN A 25 -1.80 6.25 -11.70
N ARG A 26 -2.67 5.32 -12.11
CA ARG A 26 -3.58 5.57 -13.22
C ARG A 26 -4.80 6.37 -12.72
N ARG A 27 -5.12 7.48 -13.38
CA ARG A 27 -6.30 8.32 -13.12
C ARG A 27 -6.96 8.67 -14.45
N ASP A 28 -8.23 8.33 -14.61
CA ASP A 28 -9.02 8.56 -15.83
C ASP A 28 -8.33 8.00 -17.09
N GLY A 29 -7.69 6.84 -16.96
CA GLY A 29 -6.95 6.18 -18.04
C GLY A 29 -5.54 6.71 -18.31
N GLU A 30 -5.11 7.83 -17.71
CA GLU A 30 -3.76 8.40 -17.84
C GLU A 30 -2.87 8.11 -16.63
N PHE A 31 -1.55 8.09 -16.82
CA PHE A 31 -0.61 7.90 -15.72
C PHE A 31 -0.22 9.24 -15.09
N VAL A 32 -0.36 9.31 -13.77
CA VAL A 32 0.17 10.36 -12.91
C VAL A 32 1.36 9.81 -12.16
N ASP A 33 2.51 10.41 -12.39
CA ASP A 33 3.80 9.98 -11.88
C ASP A 33 4.30 10.94 -10.79
N LEU A 34 5.00 10.39 -9.81
CA LEU A 34 5.75 11.15 -8.81
C LEU A 34 7.16 10.61 -8.70
N THR A 35 8.12 11.49 -8.93
CA THR A 35 9.52 11.28 -8.61
C THR A 35 9.75 11.30 -7.10
N TRP A 36 10.92 10.82 -6.63
CA TRP A 36 11.29 10.92 -5.21
C TRP A 36 11.32 12.35 -4.69
N ALA A 37 11.73 13.33 -5.51
CA ALA A 37 11.72 14.75 -5.12
C ALA A 37 10.29 15.28 -4.94
N GLU A 38 9.37 14.96 -5.86
CA GLU A 38 7.97 15.40 -5.77
C GLU A 38 7.24 14.70 -4.62
N TYR A 39 7.51 13.41 -4.40
CA TYR A 39 7.03 12.69 -3.24
C TYR A 39 7.55 13.33 -1.95
N GLY A 40 8.85 13.64 -1.88
CA GLY A 40 9.50 14.22 -0.72
C GLY A 40 8.97 15.61 -0.36
N ASP A 41 8.77 16.49 -1.34
CA ASP A 41 8.18 17.81 -1.12
C ASP A 41 6.77 17.71 -0.54
N ARG A 42 5.92 16.86 -1.12
CA ARG A 42 4.54 16.64 -0.64
C ARG A 42 4.51 16.07 0.77
N VAL A 43 5.32 15.04 1.05
CA VAL A 43 5.44 14.44 2.38
C VAL A 43 5.84 15.49 3.42
N ARG A 44 6.84 16.33 3.11
CA ARG A 44 7.37 17.33 4.04
C ARG A 44 6.40 18.49 4.30
N ARG A 45 5.70 18.97 3.28
CA ARG A 45 4.65 20.01 3.45
C ARG A 45 3.48 19.46 4.27
N LEU A 46 3.08 18.23 3.99
CA LEU A 46 2.02 17.57 4.74
C LEU A 46 2.45 17.29 6.19
N ALA A 47 3.72 16.95 6.44
CA ALA A 47 4.27 16.80 7.79
C ALA A 47 4.24 18.14 8.57
N THR A 48 4.57 19.27 7.92
CA THR A 48 4.42 20.62 8.53
C THR A 48 2.97 20.90 8.91
N PHE A 49 2.02 20.55 8.05
CA PHE A 49 0.59 20.67 8.36
C PHE A 49 0.21 19.82 9.57
N LEU A 50 0.64 18.56 9.62
CA LEU A 50 0.32 17.65 10.71
C LEU A 50 0.88 18.15 12.05
N GLN A 51 2.12 18.65 12.11
CA GLN A 51 2.67 19.25 13.33
C GLN A 51 1.86 20.44 13.86
N LYS A 52 1.20 21.20 12.97
CA LYS A 52 0.33 22.32 13.37
C LYS A 52 -1.04 21.85 13.87
N GLN A 53 -1.61 20.81 13.24
CA GLN A 53 -2.93 20.30 13.63
C GLN A 53 -2.87 19.35 14.83
N CYS A 54 -1.73 18.69 15.03
CA CYS A 54 -1.47 17.73 16.09
C CYS A 54 -0.27 18.22 16.92
N PRO A 55 -0.47 19.14 17.87
CA PRO A 55 0.64 19.73 18.63
C PRO A 55 1.34 18.73 19.56
N GLU A 56 0.64 17.67 19.97
CA GLU A 56 1.19 16.65 20.86
C GLU A 56 1.97 15.58 20.07
N PRO A 57 3.23 15.28 20.47
CA PRO A 57 4.00 14.19 19.86
C PRO A 57 3.25 12.86 19.94
N GLY A 58 3.30 12.06 18.87
CA GLY A 58 2.64 10.75 18.86
C GLY A 58 1.11 10.79 18.76
N SER A 59 0.48 11.94 18.46
CA SER A 59 -0.95 12.01 18.10
C SER A 59 -1.33 10.98 17.03
N ARG A 60 -2.58 10.51 17.09
CA ARG A 60 -3.10 9.50 16.16
C ARG A 60 -3.80 10.17 14.98
N VAL A 61 -3.44 9.74 13.78
CA VAL A 61 -3.95 10.26 12.52
C VAL A 61 -4.50 9.10 11.69
N ALA A 62 -5.78 9.14 11.36
CA ALA A 62 -6.41 8.07 10.59
C ALA A 62 -6.19 8.23 9.09
N ILE A 63 -6.09 7.10 8.38
CA ILE A 63 -6.14 7.07 6.91
C ILE A 63 -7.28 6.13 6.51
N TYR A 64 -8.39 6.70 6.03
CA TYR A 64 -9.57 5.98 5.60
C TYR A 64 -9.78 6.13 4.09
N ALA A 65 -9.07 5.29 3.33
CA ALA A 65 -9.03 5.38 1.88
C ALA A 65 -8.71 4.03 1.22
N LYS A 66 -9.14 3.88 -0.04
CA LYS A 66 -8.57 2.88 -0.95
C LYS A 66 -7.11 3.24 -1.24
N ASN A 67 -6.34 2.28 -1.75
CA ASN A 67 -4.95 2.51 -2.12
C ASN A 67 -4.84 3.60 -3.19
N CYS A 68 -3.95 4.55 -2.98
CA CYS A 68 -3.58 5.58 -3.95
C CYS A 68 -2.19 6.15 -3.58
N ALA A 69 -1.58 6.92 -4.49
CA ALA A 69 -0.29 7.56 -4.20
C ALA A 69 -0.38 8.51 -2.99
N ASP A 70 -1.51 9.20 -2.82
CA ASP A 70 -1.73 10.10 -1.70
C ASP A 70 -1.78 9.38 -0.34
N TRP A 71 -2.11 8.08 -0.34
CA TRP A 71 -2.05 7.24 0.86
C TRP A 71 -0.59 7.11 1.35
N PHE A 72 0.34 6.81 0.45
CA PHE A 72 1.77 6.71 0.74
C PHE A 72 2.35 8.05 1.20
N ILE A 73 1.86 9.16 0.63
CA ILE A 73 2.26 10.51 1.05
C ILE A 73 1.77 10.78 2.47
N ALA A 74 0.50 10.49 2.75
CA ALA A 74 -0.09 10.68 4.07
C ALA A 74 0.61 9.84 5.13
N ASP A 75 0.86 8.56 4.88
CA ASP A 75 1.49 7.66 5.85
C ASP A 75 2.92 8.08 6.19
N MET A 76 3.72 8.40 5.18
CA MET A 76 5.08 8.89 5.39
C MET A 76 5.10 10.26 6.04
N ALA A 77 4.16 11.16 5.74
CA ALA A 77 4.04 12.47 6.40
C ALA A 77 3.69 12.34 7.88
N ILE A 78 2.78 11.41 8.23
CA ILE A 78 2.45 11.08 9.62
C ILE A 78 3.70 10.56 10.35
N MET A 79 4.42 9.63 9.73
CA MET A 79 5.66 9.09 10.29
C MET A 79 6.74 10.18 10.45
N LEU A 80 6.97 10.99 9.43
CA LEU A 80 7.99 12.04 9.40
C LEU A 80 7.71 13.14 10.44
N SER A 81 6.43 13.42 10.72
CA SER A 81 6.02 14.39 11.75
C SER A 81 6.07 13.84 13.18
N GLY A 82 6.40 12.55 13.37
CA GLY A 82 6.44 11.90 14.70
C GLY A 82 5.06 11.56 15.25
N HIS A 83 4.06 11.44 14.37
CA HIS A 83 2.71 11.01 14.70
C HIS A 83 2.49 9.57 14.29
N VAL A 84 1.31 9.04 14.64
CA VAL A 84 1.02 7.63 14.45
C VAL A 84 -0.18 7.42 13.56
N SER A 85 0.04 6.67 12.48
CA SER A 85 -1.00 6.32 11.52
C SER A 85 -1.96 5.27 12.08
N VAL A 86 -3.25 5.47 11.85
CA VAL A 86 -4.33 4.53 12.16
C VAL A 86 -5.05 4.21 10.85
N PRO A 87 -4.55 3.24 10.07
CA PRO A 87 -5.15 2.94 8.79
C PRO A 87 -6.48 2.18 8.94
N LEU A 88 -7.46 2.56 8.14
CA LEU A 88 -8.83 2.05 8.20
C LEU A 88 -9.24 1.45 6.86
N TYR A 89 -9.91 0.30 6.89
CA TYR A 89 -10.41 -0.37 5.69
C TYR A 89 -11.62 0.37 5.11
N PRO A 90 -11.62 0.70 3.81
CA PRO A 90 -12.85 0.92 3.04
C PRO A 90 -13.85 -0.22 3.31
N GLY A 91 -15.07 0.12 3.71
CA GLY A 91 -16.14 -0.81 4.07
C GLY A 91 -16.10 -1.30 5.52
N VAL A 92 -15.27 -0.71 6.40
CA VAL A 92 -15.31 -1.02 7.83
C VAL A 92 -16.70 -0.73 8.39
N ALA A 93 -17.22 -1.65 9.21
CA ALA A 93 -18.55 -1.48 9.80
C ALA A 93 -18.61 -0.22 10.67
N ARG A 94 -19.69 0.56 10.55
CA ARG A 94 -19.86 1.85 11.23
C ARG A 94 -19.51 1.82 12.72
N LYS A 95 -20.05 0.84 13.46
CA LYS A 95 -19.75 0.66 14.89
C LYS A 95 -18.26 0.47 15.18
N SER A 96 -17.55 -0.23 14.30
CA SER A 96 -16.10 -0.43 14.44
C SER A 96 -15.33 0.83 14.08
N LEU A 97 -15.76 1.58 13.06
CA LEU A 97 -15.18 2.87 12.72
C LEU A 97 -15.27 3.85 13.90
N ASP A 98 -16.47 4.05 14.45
CA ASP A 98 -16.69 4.96 15.58
C ASP A 98 -15.83 4.55 16.78
N TYR A 99 -15.84 3.25 17.10
CA TYR A 99 -15.02 2.71 18.18
C TYR A 99 -13.52 2.97 17.96
N ILE A 100 -13.00 2.77 16.74
CA ILE A 100 -11.57 2.96 16.46
C ILE A 100 -11.19 4.44 16.55
N LEU A 101 -12.00 5.34 15.97
CA LEU A 101 -11.74 6.77 16.01
C LEU A 101 -11.71 7.30 17.44
N ASP A 102 -12.66 6.85 18.28
CA ASP A 102 -12.74 7.18 19.70
C ASP A 102 -11.59 6.56 20.51
N HIS A 103 -11.40 5.24 20.40
CA HIS A 103 -10.38 4.50 21.16
C HIS A 103 -8.95 4.91 20.83
N ALA A 104 -8.69 5.32 19.58
CA ALA A 104 -7.38 5.87 19.18
C ALA A 104 -7.28 7.39 19.39
N GLU A 105 -8.33 8.07 19.85
CA GLU A 105 -8.35 9.53 20.04
C GLU A 105 -7.88 10.28 18.78
N VAL A 106 -8.42 9.89 17.63
CA VAL A 106 -7.98 10.40 16.32
C VAL A 106 -8.28 11.91 16.20
N GLN A 107 -7.27 12.68 15.84
CA GLN A 107 -7.38 14.15 15.69
C GLN A 107 -7.55 14.59 14.23
N VAL A 108 -6.89 13.89 13.31
CA VAL A 108 -6.93 14.15 11.87
C VAL A 108 -7.26 12.86 11.15
N ALA A 109 -8.10 12.92 10.12
CA ALA A 109 -8.41 11.78 9.25
C ALA A 109 -8.24 12.15 7.78
N PHE A 110 -7.39 11.41 7.08
CA PHE A 110 -7.33 11.43 5.62
C PHE A 110 -8.45 10.59 5.04
N ILE A 111 -9.26 11.19 4.17
CA ILE A 111 -10.49 10.61 3.62
C ILE A 111 -10.33 10.42 2.12
N GLY A 112 -10.29 9.16 1.68
CA GLY A 112 -10.27 8.79 0.28
C GLY A 112 -11.65 8.40 -0.25
N GLN A 113 -11.71 8.02 -1.52
CA GLN A 113 -12.94 7.56 -2.15
C GLN A 113 -13.32 6.16 -1.64
N ALA A 114 -14.55 6.02 -1.13
CA ALA A 114 -15.19 4.76 -0.80
C ALA A 114 -16.71 4.88 -1.05
N GLU A 115 -17.39 3.76 -1.33
CA GLU A 115 -18.80 3.76 -1.74
C GLU A 115 -19.72 4.32 -0.65
N GLU A 116 -19.41 4.00 0.59
CA GLU A 116 -20.13 4.41 1.80
C GLU A 116 -19.76 5.82 2.27
N MET A 117 -18.72 6.44 1.71
CA MET A 117 -18.13 7.66 2.29
C MET A 117 -19.10 8.85 2.32
N ALA A 118 -20.00 8.95 1.34
CA ALA A 118 -21.01 10.01 1.29
C ALA A 118 -22.00 9.95 2.48
N GLN A 119 -22.19 8.76 3.06
CA GLN A 119 -23.03 8.56 4.25
C GLN A 119 -22.21 8.67 5.53
N VAL A 120 -20.96 8.20 5.51
CA VAL A 120 -20.10 8.17 6.69
C VAL A 120 -19.55 9.55 7.05
N LEU A 121 -19.04 10.31 6.07
CA LEU A 121 -18.32 11.56 6.30
C LEU A 121 -19.15 12.62 7.06
N PRO A 122 -20.43 12.87 6.74
CA PRO A 122 -21.25 13.86 7.46
C PRO A 122 -21.54 13.48 8.92
N GLU A 123 -21.38 12.20 9.26
CA GLU A 123 -21.64 11.65 10.59
C GLU A 123 -20.35 11.45 11.41
N LEU A 124 -19.18 11.83 10.89
CA LEU A 124 -17.94 11.82 11.66
C LEU A 124 -17.99 12.92 12.76
N PRO A 125 -17.23 12.76 13.86
CA PRO A 125 -17.17 13.77 14.90
C PRO A 125 -16.80 15.15 14.34
N SER A 126 -17.55 16.20 14.70
CA SER A 126 -17.33 17.56 14.15
C SER A 126 -15.97 18.17 14.53
N ALA A 127 -15.34 17.67 15.60
CA ALA A 127 -14.00 18.08 16.02
C ALA A 127 -12.88 17.40 15.20
N LEU A 128 -13.19 16.35 14.43
CA LEU A 128 -12.23 15.64 13.61
C LEU A 128 -11.88 16.46 12.37
N ILE A 129 -10.61 16.81 12.21
CA ILE A 129 -10.13 17.49 11.00
C ILE A 129 -10.05 16.46 9.88
N THR A 130 -10.74 16.72 8.77
CA THR A 130 -10.74 15.81 7.61
C THR A 130 -9.94 16.37 6.45
N VAL A 131 -9.14 15.53 5.80
CA VAL A 131 -8.32 15.91 4.64
C VAL A 131 -8.68 15.01 3.46
N ALA A 132 -9.17 15.58 2.36
CA ALA A 132 -9.49 14.81 1.16
C ALA A 132 -8.22 14.32 0.46
N ILE A 133 -8.16 13.03 0.11
CA ILE A 133 -7.05 12.41 -0.64
C ILE A 133 -7.54 11.56 -1.81
N GLY A 134 -6.66 11.24 -2.76
CA GLY A 134 -7.01 10.48 -3.96
C GLY A 134 -7.93 11.29 -4.88
N THR A 135 -9.02 10.65 -5.32
CA THR A 135 -10.06 11.26 -6.19
C THR A 135 -11.30 11.70 -5.40
N GLN A 136 -11.19 11.82 -4.08
CA GLN A 136 -12.31 12.21 -3.21
C GLN A 136 -12.69 13.68 -3.44
N THR A 137 -13.99 13.93 -3.64
CA THR A 137 -14.56 15.26 -3.89
C THR A 137 -15.59 15.70 -2.85
N LEU A 138 -15.93 14.82 -1.89
CA LEU A 138 -16.80 15.17 -0.77
C LEU A 138 -16.17 16.26 0.12
N PRO A 139 -16.99 17.13 0.74
CA PRO A 139 -16.50 18.26 1.51
C PRO A 139 -15.73 17.79 2.75
N CYS A 140 -14.42 18.00 2.75
CA CYS A 140 -13.52 17.83 3.89
C CYS A 140 -13.06 19.21 4.41
N SER A 141 -12.45 19.24 5.60
CA SER A 141 -11.89 20.47 6.18
C SER A 141 -10.75 21.05 5.33
N TRP A 142 -9.98 20.17 4.68
CA TRP A 142 -8.84 20.53 3.82
C TRP A 142 -8.78 19.66 2.57
N THR A 143 -8.20 20.21 1.50
CA THR A 143 -7.68 19.43 0.37
C THR A 143 -6.14 19.38 0.43
N LEU A 144 -5.53 18.40 -0.25
CA LEU A 144 -4.08 18.33 -0.36
C LEU A 144 -3.49 19.57 -1.06
N ASP A 145 -4.14 20.06 -2.12
CA ASP A 145 -3.67 21.26 -2.84
C ASP A 145 -3.61 22.49 -1.90
N GLN A 146 -4.65 22.70 -1.10
CA GLN A 146 -4.66 23.77 -0.08
C GLN A 146 -3.50 23.61 0.92
N ILE A 147 -3.23 22.38 1.36
CA ILE A 147 -2.13 22.11 2.28
C ILE A 147 -0.78 22.43 1.63
N TYR A 148 -0.54 21.95 0.41
CA TYR A 148 0.72 22.17 -0.30
C TYR A 148 0.97 23.65 -0.61
N GLU A 149 -0.07 24.43 -0.92
CA GLU A 149 0.02 25.86 -1.14
C GLU A 149 0.29 26.66 0.16
N GLN A 150 -0.35 26.27 1.27
CA GLN A 150 -0.37 27.07 2.50
C GLN A 150 0.70 26.68 3.53
N HIS A 151 1.41 25.57 3.32
CA HIS A 151 2.41 25.06 4.26
C HIS A 151 3.77 24.96 3.59
N GLU A 152 4.77 25.49 4.30
CA GLU A 152 6.17 25.36 3.91
C GLU A 152 6.66 23.92 4.08
N ARG A 153 7.66 23.57 3.26
CA ARG A 153 8.36 22.29 3.34
C ARG A 153 9.08 22.19 4.69
N MET A 154 8.90 21.07 5.39
CA MET A 154 9.66 20.75 6.59
C MET A 154 11.15 20.58 6.24
N GLU A 155 11.99 21.44 6.79
CA GLU A 155 13.45 21.36 6.63
C GLU A 155 14.11 20.46 7.69
N GLN A 156 13.71 20.61 8.95
CA GLN A 156 14.25 19.83 10.07
C GLN A 156 13.36 18.62 10.34
N VAL A 157 13.92 17.43 10.13
CA VAL A 157 13.24 16.16 10.41
C VAL A 157 13.51 15.75 11.86
N PRO A 158 12.49 15.41 12.66
CA PRO A 158 12.68 14.90 14.01
C PRO A 158 13.53 13.62 14.03
N ASP A 159 14.45 13.52 14.99
CA ASP A 159 15.19 12.29 15.27
C ASP A 159 14.34 11.37 16.15
N LEU A 160 13.61 10.44 15.52
CA LEU A 160 12.70 9.52 16.22
C LEU A 160 13.47 8.26 16.67
N PRO A 161 13.31 7.82 17.93
CA PRO A 161 13.99 6.63 18.40
C PRO A 161 13.38 5.36 17.77
N PRO A 162 14.12 4.24 17.70
CA PRO A 162 13.63 3.01 17.08
C PRO A 162 12.35 2.44 17.71
N ASP A 163 12.11 2.68 19.01
CA ASP A 163 10.91 2.24 19.74
C ASP A 163 9.72 3.21 19.59
N HIS A 164 9.85 4.25 18.77
CA HIS A 164 8.72 5.12 18.41
C HIS A 164 7.66 4.33 17.64
N VAL A 165 6.45 4.25 18.21
CA VAL A 165 5.29 3.63 17.54
C VAL A 165 4.89 4.50 16.36
N PHE A 166 4.85 3.95 15.14
CA PHE A 166 4.47 4.72 13.93
C PHE A 166 3.12 4.30 13.36
N THR A 167 2.57 3.15 13.79
CA THR A 167 1.22 2.74 13.40
C THR A 167 0.46 1.92 14.45
N LEU A 168 -0.87 2.08 14.45
CA LEU A 168 -1.83 1.21 15.12
C LEU A 168 -2.68 0.48 14.09
N MET A 169 -2.43 -0.81 13.90
CA MET A 169 -3.20 -1.63 12.95
C MET A 169 -4.33 -2.37 13.66
N TYR A 170 -5.56 -1.96 13.41
CA TYR A 170 -6.72 -2.57 14.08
C TYR A 170 -7.11 -3.90 13.46
N THR A 171 -7.37 -4.89 14.32
CA THR A 171 -7.81 -6.23 13.93
C THR A 171 -9.13 -6.58 14.60
N SER A 172 -9.98 -7.36 13.91
CA SER A 172 -11.21 -7.92 14.49
C SER A 172 -10.84 -9.00 15.52
N GLY A 173 -10.56 -8.58 16.75
CA GLY A 173 -10.28 -9.50 17.84
C GLY A 173 -11.44 -10.47 18.10
N THR A 174 -11.15 -11.62 18.69
CA THR A 174 -12.15 -12.63 19.08
C THR A 174 -13.16 -12.15 20.13
N THR A 175 -12.85 -11.03 20.81
CA THR A 175 -13.61 -10.44 21.92
C THR A 175 -14.66 -9.41 21.49
N GLY A 176 -14.93 -9.27 20.18
CA GLY A 176 -15.97 -8.39 19.64
C GLY A 176 -15.48 -6.99 19.24
N SER A 177 -14.77 -6.28 20.11
CA SER A 177 -14.19 -4.97 19.77
C SER A 177 -12.82 -5.11 19.07
N PRO A 178 -12.54 -4.30 18.03
CA PRO A 178 -11.24 -4.26 17.40
C PRO A 178 -10.09 -3.97 18.37
N LYS A 179 -8.88 -4.49 18.11
CA LYS A 179 -7.67 -4.21 18.91
C LYS A 179 -6.60 -3.58 18.03
N GLY A 180 -6.03 -2.46 18.46
CA GLY A 180 -4.94 -1.77 17.78
C GLY A 180 -3.59 -2.43 18.07
N VAL A 181 -3.01 -3.10 17.07
CA VAL A 181 -1.67 -3.67 17.14
C VAL A 181 -0.65 -2.55 16.94
N MET A 182 0.20 -2.32 17.95
CA MET A 182 1.26 -1.33 17.89
C MET A 182 2.46 -1.86 17.11
N HIS A 183 2.94 -1.08 16.15
CA HIS A 183 4.22 -1.31 15.48
C HIS A 183 5.11 -0.09 15.63
N ASP A 184 6.35 -0.33 16.05
CA ASP A 184 7.42 0.67 16.15
C ASP A 184 8.33 0.64 14.92
N LEU A 185 9.17 1.67 14.79
CA LEU A 185 10.11 1.79 13.68
C LEU A 185 11.11 0.62 13.65
N ALA A 186 11.50 0.10 14.81
CA ALA A 186 12.40 -1.05 14.96
C ALA A 186 11.81 -2.33 14.32
N THR A 187 10.49 -2.53 14.43
CA THR A 187 9.82 -3.69 13.82
C THR A 187 10.02 -3.72 12.31
N VAL A 188 9.90 -2.56 11.65
CA VAL A 188 10.10 -2.45 10.19
C VAL A 188 11.58 -2.55 9.85
N ALA A 189 12.44 -1.85 10.59
CA ALA A 189 13.89 -1.85 10.39
C ALA A 189 14.53 -3.24 10.57
N TYR A 190 13.86 -4.13 11.31
CA TYR A 190 14.25 -5.54 11.42
C TYR A 190 13.74 -6.40 10.27
N ALA A 191 12.44 -6.32 9.96
CA ALA A 191 11.79 -7.24 9.02
C ALA A 191 12.10 -6.92 7.55
N VAL A 192 12.03 -5.65 7.16
CA VAL A 192 12.05 -5.25 5.74
C VAL A 192 13.40 -5.48 5.06
N PRO A 193 14.56 -5.13 5.67
CA PRO A 193 15.85 -5.47 5.06
C PRO A 193 16.02 -6.98 4.81
N THR A 194 15.47 -7.80 5.71
CA THR A 194 15.48 -9.27 5.56
C THR A 194 14.66 -9.70 4.35
N PHE A 195 13.50 -9.08 4.11
CA PHE A 195 12.66 -9.35 2.95
C PHE A 195 13.30 -8.90 1.65
N CYS A 196 13.83 -7.67 1.61
CA CYS A 196 14.58 -7.16 0.45
C CYS A 196 15.75 -8.08 0.09
N GLN A 197 16.52 -8.56 1.08
CA GLN A 197 17.62 -9.48 0.83
C GLN A 197 17.14 -10.86 0.38
N MET A 198 16.13 -11.43 1.05
CA MET A 198 15.60 -12.77 0.76
C MET A 198 15.01 -12.86 -0.65
N TRP A 199 14.30 -11.82 -1.08
CA TRP A 199 13.66 -11.75 -2.40
C TRP A 199 14.51 -11.02 -3.45
N LYS A 200 15.72 -10.56 -3.07
CA LYS A 200 16.67 -9.85 -3.93
C LYS A 200 16.07 -8.62 -4.60
N MET A 201 15.30 -7.85 -3.82
CA MET A 201 14.66 -6.63 -4.29
C MET A 201 15.68 -5.51 -4.51
N GLY A 202 15.39 -4.62 -5.45
CA GLY A 202 16.17 -3.41 -5.71
C GLY A 202 15.39 -2.39 -6.56
N PRO A 203 16.04 -1.27 -6.93
CA PRO A 203 15.39 -0.15 -7.62
C PRO A 203 14.77 -0.51 -8.98
N GLU A 204 15.22 -1.61 -9.60
CA GLU A 204 14.71 -2.12 -10.89
C GLU A 204 13.38 -2.87 -10.77
N ASP A 205 12.93 -3.15 -9.53
CA ASP A 205 11.67 -3.82 -9.28
C ASP A 205 10.47 -2.91 -9.56
N ARG A 206 9.34 -3.56 -9.86
CA ARG A 206 8.04 -2.90 -10.04
C ARG A 206 7.02 -3.57 -9.16
N PHE A 207 6.53 -2.82 -8.19
CA PHE A 207 5.50 -3.24 -7.26
C PHE A 207 4.12 -2.83 -7.76
N VAL A 208 3.09 -3.56 -7.33
CA VAL A 208 1.69 -3.23 -7.59
C VAL A 208 0.96 -3.15 -6.26
N SER A 209 0.36 -2.00 -5.99
CA SER A 209 -0.49 -1.77 -4.82
C SER A 209 -1.96 -1.99 -5.19
N TYR A 210 -2.59 -2.96 -4.53
CA TYR A 210 -4.00 -3.33 -4.78
C TYR A 210 -4.68 -4.07 -3.62
N LEU A 211 -3.93 -4.65 -2.67
CA LEU A 211 -4.52 -5.18 -1.44
C LEU A 211 -4.61 -4.05 -0.41
N PRO A 212 -5.55 -4.06 0.53
CA PRO A 212 -5.75 -2.90 1.39
C PRO A 212 -4.48 -2.53 2.19
N LEU A 213 -4.02 -1.28 2.09
CA LEU A 213 -2.87 -0.76 2.86
C LEU A 213 -3.14 -0.71 4.39
N ALA A 214 -4.41 -0.78 4.80
CA ALA A 214 -4.79 -1.01 6.19
C ALA A 214 -4.42 -2.40 6.72
N HIS A 215 -4.02 -3.33 5.85
CA HIS A 215 -3.54 -4.66 6.23
C HIS A 215 -2.01 -4.72 6.24
N ALA A 216 -1.43 -5.34 7.29
CA ALA A 216 0.02 -5.39 7.50
C ALA A 216 0.78 -5.99 6.30
N ALA A 217 0.20 -6.98 5.62
CA ALA A 217 0.84 -7.61 4.47
C ALA A 217 1.10 -6.65 3.30
N GLU A 218 0.12 -5.83 2.89
CA GLU A 218 0.35 -4.86 1.80
C GLU A 218 1.32 -3.78 2.27
N ARG A 219 1.10 -3.29 3.49
CA ARG A 219 1.90 -2.22 4.06
C ARG A 219 3.38 -2.57 4.16
N ILE A 220 3.69 -3.81 4.55
CA ILE A 220 5.08 -4.26 4.65
C ILE A 220 5.62 -4.68 3.27
N ILE A 221 4.92 -5.55 2.53
CA ILE A 221 5.45 -6.17 1.30
C ILE A 221 5.45 -5.22 0.10
N VAL A 222 4.60 -4.19 0.10
CA VAL A 222 4.55 -3.20 -0.98
C VAL A 222 5.14 -1.89 -0.52
N GLU A 223 4.51 -1.19 0.43
CA GLU A 223 4.95 0.16 0.81
C GLU A 223 6.35 0.18 1.44
N MET A 224 6.58 -0.61 2.49
CA MET A 224 7.87 -0.56 3.19
C MET A 224 8.97 -1.24 2.37
N ASP A 225 8.72 -2.37 1.72
CA ASP A 225 9.71 -3.00 0.84
C ASP A 225 10.11 -2.06 -0.31
N SER A 226 9.17 -1.35 -0.97
CA SER A 226 9.50 -0.39 -2.03
C SER A 226 10.30 0.80 -1.49
N LEU A 227 9.96 1.29 -0.30
CA LEU A 227 10.68 2.37 0.37
C LEU A 227 12.13 1.95 0.67
N TYR A 228 12.35 0.72 1.11
CA TYR A 228 13.70 0.25 1.46
C TYR A 228 14.54 -0.03 0.20
N CYS A 229 13.95 -0.63 -0.82
CA CYS A 229 14.69 -1.02 -2.03
C CYS A 229 14.73 0.05 -3.13
N GLY A 230 13.95 1.13 -3.01
CA GLY A 230 13.95 2.26 -3.95
C GLY A 230 13.15 1.99 -5.23
N ALA A 231 12.25 1.01 -5.21
CA ALA A 231 11.52 0.56 -6.39
C ALA A 231 10.23 1.36 -6.61
N VAL A 232 9.78 1.41 -7.87
CA VAL A 232 8.52 2.05 -8.24
C VAL A 232 7.30 1.22 -7.80
N VAL A 233 6.30 1.92 -7.27
CA VAL A 233 4.99 1.36 -6.94
C VAL A 233 3.94 1.86 -7.93
N HIS A 234 3.21 0.90 -8.51
CA HIS A 234 2.08 1.18 -9.38
C HIS A 234 0.77 0.93 -8.64
N PHE A 235 -0.18 1.85 -8.74
CA PHE A 235 -1.53 1.69 -8.20
C PHE A 235 -2.49 1.24 -9.31
N VAL A 236 -3.27 0.20 -9.05
CA VAL A 236 -4.34 -0.22 -9.97
C VAL A 236 -5.49 0.77 -9.93
N GLU A 237 -6.18 0.97 -11.06
CA GLU A 237 -7.27 1.94 -11.15
C GLU A 237 -8.54 1.38 -10.48
N SER A 238 -8.90 0.14 -10.79
CA SER A 238 -10.05 -0.52 -10.19
C SER A 238 -9.94 -2.05 -10.20
N GLN A 239 -10.91 -2.71 -9.58
CA GLN A 239 -10.99 -4.16 -9.61
C GLN A 239 -11.35 -4.69 -11.02
N GLU A 240 -12.10 -3.91 -11.79
CA GLU A 240 -12.51 -4.22 -13.17
C GLU A 240 -11.32 -4.15 -14.14
N SER A 241 -10.48 -3.10 -14.03
CA SER A 241 -9.29 -2.91 -14.88
C SER A 241 -8.10 -3.76 -14.44
N PHE A 242 -8.17 -4.43 -13.28
CA PHE A 242 -7.02 -5.07 -12.63
C PHE A 242 -6.09 -5.89 -13.55
N VAL A 243 -6.64 -6.76 -14.40
CA VAL A 243 -5.82 -7.59 -15.31
C VAL A 243 -5.19 -6.77 -16.44
N GLU A 244 -5.86 -5.72 -16.90
CA GLU A 244 -5.30 -4.77 -17.86
C GLU A 244 -4.15 -3.99 -17.23
N ASP A 245 -4.36 -3.48 -16.00
CA ASP A 245 -3.33 -2.74 -15.27
C ASP A 245 -2.11 -3.62 -15.00
N LEU A 246 -2.28 -4.87 -14.58
CA LEU A 246 -1.17 -5.81 -14.43
C LEU A 246 -0.40 -6.04 -15.74
N ARG A 247 -1.08 -6.09 -16.89
CA ARG A 247 -0.41 -6.23 -18.20
C ARG A 247 0.36 -4.99 -18.61
N ALA A 248 -0.09 -3.81 -18.21
CA ALA A 248 0.64 -2.56 -18.43
C ALA A 248 1.87 -2.49 -17.50
N ILE A 249 1.72 -2.87 -16.24
CA ILE A 249 2.75 -2.74 -15.20
C ILE A 249 3.83 -3.82 -15.32
N ARG A 250 3.42 -5.06 -15.61
CA ARG A 250 4.27 -6.26 -15.65
C ARG A 250 5.17 -6.36 -14.41
N PRO A 251 4.60 -6.50 -13.20
CA PRO A 251 5.36 -6.49 -11.95
C PRO A 251 6.48 -7.53 -11.92
N THR A 252 7.60 -7.19 -11.29
CA THR A 252 8.72 -8.12 -11.04
C THR A 252 8.49 -8.95 -9.78
N LEU A 253 7.73 -8.41 -8.83
CA LEU A 253 7.29 -9.11 -7.62
C LEU A 253 5.77 -9.03 -7.49
N PHE A 254 5.14 -10.15 -7.17
CA PHE A 254 3.69 -10.20 -7.05
C PHE A 254 3.26 -11.00 -5.82
N PHE A 255 2.76 -10.27 -4.82
CA PHE A 255 2.11 -10.81 -3.64
C PHE A 255 0.60 -10.90 -3.85
N SER A 256 0.02 -12.04 -3.48
CA SER A 256 -1.44 -12.20 -3.45
C SER A 256 -1.92 -13.18 -2.40
N VAL A 257 -3.17 -13.04 -2.00
CA VAL A 257 -3.82 -13.89 -1.00
C VAL A 257 -4.41 -15.15 -1.65
N PRO A 258 -4.55 -16.28 -0.92
CA PRO A 258 -4.97 -17.56 -1.49
C PRO A 258 -6.25 -17.48 -2.33
N ARG A 259 -7.24 -16.70 -1.86
CA ARG A 259 -8.51 -16.50 -2.56
C ARG A 259 -8.32 -15.90 -3.95
N LEU A 260 -7.39 -14.97 -4.12
CA LEU A 260 -7.13 -14.32 -5.41
C LEU A 260 -6.32 -15.23 -6.32
N TRP A 261 -5.34 -15.96 -5.79
CA TRP A 261 -4.66 -17.01 -6.55
C TRP A 261 -5.62 -18.05 -7.12
N VAL A 262 -6.62 -18.47 -6.34
CA VAL A 262 -7.69 -19.36 -6.82
C VAL A 262 -8.51 -18.70 -7.93
N LYS A 263 -8.89 -17.43 -7.78
CA LYS A 263 -9.65 -16.69 -8.81
C LYS A 263 -8.88 -16.54 -10.11
N PHE A 264 -7.58 -16.22 -10.07
CA PHE A 264 -6.75 -16.13 -11.27
C PHE A 264 -6.64 -17.48 -11.98
N LYS A 265 -6.41 -18.56 -11.22
CA LYS A 265 -6.44 -19.93 -11.76
C LYS A 265 -7.78 -20.24 -12.44
N GLN A 266 -8.91 -19.96 -11.79
CA GLN A 266 -10.25 -20.16 -12.35
C GLN A 266 -10.49 -19.32 -13.60
N GLY A 267 -10.01 -18.07 -13.63
CA GLY A 267 -10.11 -17.19 -14.79
C GLY A 267 -9.31 -17.67 -16.01
N VAL A 268 -8.22 -18.42 -15.79
CA VAL A 268 -7.46 -19.08 -16.86
C VAL A 268 -8.17 -20.37 -17.28
N GLU A 269 -8.58 -21.21 -16.33
CA GLU A 269 -9.25 -22.49 -16.61
C GLU A 269 -10.64 -22.32 -17.25
N SER A 270 -11.34 -21.21 -17.04
CA SER A 270 -12.60 -20.95 -17.75
C SER A 270 -12.43 -20.81 -19.26
N ARG A 271 -11.19 -20.56 -19.73
CA ARG A 271 -10.85 -20.44 -21.16
C ARG A 271 -10.34 -21.75 -21.77
N PHE A 272 -10.11 -22.80 -20.97
CA PHE A 272 -9.55 -24.08 -21.42
C PHE A 272 -10.15 -25.26 -20.67
N PRO A 273 -10.54 -26.36 -21.34
CA PRO A 273 -10.87 -27.60 -20.64
C PRO A 273 -9.70 -28.05 -19.72
N PRO A 274 -9.92 -28.34 -18.42
CA PRO A 274 -8.84 -28.60 -17.46
C PRO A 274 -7.90 -29.74 -17.87
N LEU A 275 -8.46 -30.77 -18.52
CA LEU A 275 -7.72 -31.94 -18.98
C LEU A 275 -6.80 -31.57 -20.16
N LEU A 276 -7.29 -30.74 -21.08
CA LEU A 276 -6.49 -30.21 -22.20
C LEU A 276 -5.36 -29.33 -21.69
N LEU A 277 -5.64 -28.41 -20.77
CA LEU A 277 -4.62 -27.53 -20.19
C LEU A 277 -3.50 -28.33 -19.50
N ARG A 278 -3.87 -29.37 -18.75
CA ARG A 278 -2.90 -30.25 -18.08
C ARG A 278 -2.01 -31.00 -19.08
N VAL A 279 -2.58 -31.52 -20.16
CA VAL A 279 -1.83 -32.22 -21.22
C VAL A 279 -0.89 -31.24 -21.93
N LEU A 280 -1.39 -30.09 -22.36
CA LEU A 280 -0.59 -29.10 -23.08
C LEU A 280 0.57 -28.58 -22.23
N LEU A 281 0.36 -28.29 -20.94
CA LEU A 281 1.42 -27.83 -20.04
C LEU A 281 2.48 -28.90 -19.74
N SER A 282 2.18 -30.19 -19.96
CA SER A 282 3.16 -31.28 -19.76
C SER A 282 4.13 -31.45 -20.93
N LEU A 283 3.83 -30.88 -22.11
CA LEU A 283 4.67 -30.97 -23.30
C LEU A 283 5.85 -29.97 -23.21
N PRO A 284 7.11 -30.37 -23.44
CA PRO A 284 8.27 -29.51 -23.17
C PRO A 284 8.27 -28.15 -23.89
N VAL A 285 7.97 -28.14 -25.20
CA VAL A 285 7.99 -26.92 -26.02
C VAL A 285 6.64 -26.21 -26.01
N VAL A 286 5.56 -26.97 -26.23
CA VAL A 286 4.18 -26.44 -26.27
C VAL A 286 3.77 -25.90 -24.91
N GLY A 287 4.06 -26.64 -23.84
CA GLY A 287 3.77 -26.25 -22.46
C GLY A 287 4.52 -25.01 -22.04
N ARG A 288 5.81 -24.89 -22.36
CA ARG A 288 6.59 -23.66 -22.09
C ARG A 288 6.00 -22.45 -22.83
N ARG A 289 5.64 -22.58 -24.11
CA ARG A 289 4.99 -21.49 -24.87
C ARG A 289 3.62 -21.12 -24.32
N LEU A 290 2.82 -22.10 -23.93
CA LEU A 290 1.50 -21.88 -23.33
C LEU A 290 1.62 -21.20 -21.96
N ALA A 291 2.53 -21.66 -21.12
CA ALA A 291 2.83 -21.07 -19.81
C ALA A 291 3.23 -19.60 -19.94
N MET A 292 4.15 -19.26 -20.86
CA MET A 292 4.52 -17.87 -21.15
C MET A 292 3.31 -17.04 -21.61
N LYS A 293 2.46 -17.57 -22.49
CA LYS A 293 1.22 -16.89 -22.91
C LYS A 293 0.24 -16.66 -21.77
N ILE A 294 0.08 -17.63 -20.87
CA ILE A 294 -0.79 -17.51 -19.69
C ILE A 294 -0.24 -16.43 -18.76
N ARG A 295 1.07 -16.48 -18.44
CA ARG A 295 1.73 -15.47 -17.61
C ARG A 295 1.60 -14.07 -18.22
N ALA A 296 1.88 -13.91 -19.51
CA ALA A 296 1.70 -12.63 -20.21
C ALA A 296 0.24 -12.17 -20.22
N GLY A 297 -0.70 -13.11 -20.40
CA GLY A 297 -2.13 -12.83 -20.31
C GLY A 297 -2.60 -12.41 -18.91
N LEU A 298 -1.85 -12.72 -17.85
CA LEU A 298 -2.09 -12.24 -16.49
C LEU A 298 -1.26 -10.98 -16.14
N GLY A 299 -0.35 -10.55 -17.01
CA GLY A 299 0.64 -9.51 -16.72
C GLY A 299 1.80 -9.96 -15.82
N LEU A 300 1.98 -11.26 -15.61
CA LEU A 300 2.96 -11.85 -14.68
C LEU A 300 4.17 -12.47 -15.39
N ASP A 301 4.43 -12.08 -16.62
CA ASP A 301 5.50 -12.65 -17.45
C ASP A 301 6.90 -12.14 -17.10
N GLN A 302 6.99 -10.98 -16.44
CA GLN A 302 8.25 -10.48 -15.86
C GLN A 302 8.40 -10.77 -14.36
N THR A 303 7.38 -11.35 -13.73
CA THR A 303 7.44 -11.66 -12.30
C THR A 303 8.48 -12.75 -12.02
N THR A 304 9.43 -12.46 -11.16
CA THR A 304 10.49 -13.38 -10.72
C THR A 304 10.22 -13.90 -9.30
N CYS A 305 9.44 -13.17 -8.50
CA CYS A 305 9.07 -13.56 -7.15
C CYS A 305 7.53 -13.57 -6.97
N PHE A 306 6.99 -14.75 -6.68
CA PHE A 306 5.56 -14.97 -6.43
C PHE A 306 5.35 -15.30 -4.94
N ILE A 307 4.51 -14.51 -4.27
CA ILE A 307 4.32 -14.63 -2.83
C ILE A 307 2.85 -14.90 -2.54
N THR A 308 2.59 -15.82 -1.62
CA THR A 308 1.26 -16.06 -1.04
C THR A 308 1.34 -16.14 0.47
N GLY A 309 0.34 -15.58 1.16
CA GLY A 309 0.32 -15.48 2.62
C GLY A 309 -1.06 -15.10 3.13
N SER A 310 -1.13 -14.64 4.39
CA SER A 310 -2.34 -14.30 5.16
C SER A 310 -3.34 -15.44 5.46
N ALA A 311 -3.32 -16.53 4.70
CA ALA A 311 -4.05 -17.76 5.00
C ALA A 311 -3.39 -18.98 4.29
N PRO A 312 -3.72 -20.22 4.69
CA PRO A 312 -3.24 -21.41 4.00
C PRO A 312 -3.67 -21.47 2.53
N THR A 313 -2.72 -21.71 1.63
CA THR A 313 -2.99 -21.89 0.20
C THR A 313 -3.19 -23.37 -0.14
N PRO A 314 -4.27 -23.75 -0.85
CA PRO A 314 -4.49 -25.14 -1.24
C PRO A 314 -3.31 -25.73 -2.03
N PRO A 315 -2.84 -26.96 -1.74
CA PRO A 315 -1.70 -27.57 -2.42
C PRO A 315 -1.84 -27.67 -3.95
N GLU A 316 -3.07 -27.79 -4.44
CA GLU A 316 -3.39 -27.80 -5.87
C GLU A 316 -3.12 -26.48 -6.58
N VAL A 317 -3.31 -25.34 -5.88
CA VAL A 317 -3.00 -24.01 -6.40
C VAL A 317 -1.50 -23.87 -6.57
N HIS A 318 -0.71 -24.28 -5.57
CA HIS A 318 0.75 -24.31 -5.68
C HIS A 318 1.23 -25.17 -6.86
N ARG A 319 0.70 -26.39 -7.01
CA ARG A 319 1.07 -27.27 -8.13
C ARG A 319 0.70 -26.68 -9.47
N TRP A 320 -0.41 -25.95 -9.55
CA TRP A 320 -0.86 -25.31 -10.78
C TRP A 320 0.10 -24.19 -11.20
N TYR A 321 0.41 -23.26 -10.28
CA TYR A 321 1.33 -22.15 -10.58
C TYR A 321 2.75 -22.64 -10.89
N ARG A 322 3.28 -23.65 -10.18
CA ARG A 322 4.60 -24.23 -10.50
C ARG A 322 4.71 -24.79 -11.92
N ARG A 323 3.59 -25.18 -12.56
CA ARG A 323 3.61 -25.62 -13.97
C ARG A 323 3.66 -24.46 -14.97
N LEU A 324 3.30 -23.26 -14.55
CA LEU A 324 3.42 -22.05 -15.37
C LEU A 324 4.85 -21.49 -15.36
N GLY A 325 5.73 -22.03 -14.51
CA GLY A 325 7.04 -21.46 -14.25
C GLY A 325 6.90 -20.15 -13.49
#